data_AF-A0A7W9WLJ9-F1
#
_entry.id   AF-A0A7W9WLJ9-F1
#
_cell.length_a   1.000
_cell.length_b   1.000
_cell.length_c   1.000
_cell.angle_alpha   90.00
_cell.angle_beta   90.00
_cell.angle_gamma   90.00
#
_symmetry.space_group_name_H-M   'P 1'
#
loop_
_entity.id
_entity.type
_entity.pdbx_description
1 polymer ?
#
loop_
_entity_poly.entity_id
_entity_poly.type
_entity_poly.pdbx_seq_one_letter_code
_entity_poly.pdbx_strand_id
1 'polypeptide(L)'
;MKLTKTRIDRVGIALSKGEFRSEEELLELEGIFDEYRKSHLQPLSETTIELQHWLNLYGDSYYIAQRLKRKPQIVRKLNRLSVRLTQLQDIGGCRIIVEKNQDVDRLRKYIEEKISNQSNFNLIRTTDYREKGRDDTGYRSLHLIFEKNGIKLELQIRSRIQHYWAESIERTSVIYGYHLKEKEGDQAVIDYFKKLSDIFYEIEAGREPHAREKLELDQLRIRSEGIIESSDKNKIFDSYINEDIIKTLAQKEARNKHGLNNWIIVFDWNTGAFVSWDIINRDPDDAISAYVEYEKMFPASEGYEVVMIGSSDVATVRQTHSHYFGIESYDSILENLDQSIIGFSKRIDIDIGARQILIALHRKRHWGNNRVPANILKNHHCGNMMTFESSLRVLQEKELVTSKSPNDQLSLNIKKKAEIEQYI
;
A
#
# COMPACT_ATOMS: atom_id res chain seq x y z
N MET A 1 3.85 -31.75 -17.59
CA MET A 1 4.35 -32.80 -16.67
C MET A 1 3.65 -32.61 -15.32
N LYS A 2 3.17 -33.66 -14.63
CA LYS A 2 2.39 -33.48 -13.38
C LYS A 2 3.28 -32.92 -12.25
N LEU A 3 2.87 -31.81 -11.64
CA LEU A 3 3.54 -31.21 -10.48
C LEU A 3 3.34 -32.12 -9.26
N THR A 4 4.42 -32.67 -8.71
CA THR A 4 4.38 -33.46 -7.46
C THR A 4 4.95 -32.63 -6.31
N LYS A 5 4.45 -32.83 -5.09
CA LYS A 5 4.93 -32.10 -3.91
C LYS A 5 6.44 -32.24 -3.71
N THR A 6 6.99 -33.44 -3.92
CA THR A 6 8.44 -33.69 -3.83
C THR A 6 9.25 -32.87 -4.84
N ARG A 7 8.77 -32.74 -6.08
CA ARG A 7 9.44 -31.91 -7.10
C ARG A 7 9.39 -30.44 -6.74
N ILE A 8 8.22 -29.95 -6.31
CA ILE A 8 8.05 -28.56 -5.88
C ILE A 8 8.95 -28.24 -4.68
N ASP A 9 9.01 -29.13 -3.69
CA ASP A 9 9.85 -28.94 -2.51
C ASP A 9 11.34 -28.95 -2.87
N ARG A 10 11.79 -29.82 -3.79
CA ARG A 10 13.17 -29.83 -4.31
C ARG A 10 13.51 -28.50 -4.99
N VAL A 11 12.62 -27.98 -5.82
CA VAL A 11 12.78 -26.68 -6.49
C VAL A 11 12.91 -25.55 -5.46
N GLY A 12 12.04 -25.54 -4.44
CA GLY A 12 12.12 -24.56 -3.36
C GLY A 12 13.48 -24.56 -2.65
N ILE A 13 14.03 -25.74 -2.36
CA ILE A 13 15.35 -25.88 -1.74
C ILE A 13 16.44 -25.35 -2.68
N ALA A 14 16.49 -25.85 -3.93
CA ALA A 14 17.52 -25.50 -4.91
C ALA A 14 17.57 -23.99 -5.17
N LEU A 15 16.41 -23.35 -5.41
CA LEU A 15 16.33 -21.91 -5.64
C LEU A 15 16.66 -21.10 -4.38
N SER A 16 16.30 -21.59 -3.19
CA SER A 16 16.62 -20.88 -1.93
C SER A 16 18.11 -20.92 -1.59
N LYS A 17 18.78 -22.05 -1.84
CA LYS A 17 20.20 -22.26 -1.55
C LYS A 17 21.13 -21.83 -2.68
N GLY A 18 20.59 -21.56 -3.87
CA GLY A 18 21.41 -21.33 -5.06
C GLY A 18 22.18 -22.59 -5.47
N GLU A 19 21.62 -23.77 -5.21
CA GLU A 19 22.26 -25.06 -5.45
C GLU A 19 21.68 -25.74 -6.69
N PHE A 20 22.38 -25.62 -7.81
CA PHE A 20 22.05 -26.26 -9.10
C PHE A 20 23.35 -26.58 -9.85
N ARG A 21 23.32 -27.59 -10.72
CA ARG A 21 24.50 -28.17 -11.40
C ARG A 21 24.84 -27.47 -12.71
N SER A 22 23.87 -26.83 -13.34
CA SER A 22 24.02 -26.12 -14.62
C SER A 22 22.96 -25.03 -14.77
N GLU A 23 23.17 -24.11 -15.71
CA GLU A 23 22.16 -23.13 -16.12
C GLU A 23 20.91 -23.79 -16.69
N GLU A 24 21.06 -24.91 -17.41
CA GLU A 24 19.92 -25.69 -17.91
C GLU A 24 19.06 -26.24 -16.76
N GLU A 25 19.69 -26.76 -15.70
CA GLU A 25 18.95 -27.21 -14.51
C GLU A 25 18.26 -26.03 -13.82
N LEU A 26 18.91 -24.87 -13.74
CA LEU A 26 18.27 -23.66 -13.19
C LEU A 26 16.99 -23.30 -13.96
N LEU A 27 17.06 -23.25 -15.29
CA LEU A 27 15.91 -22.94 -16.13
C LEU A 27 14.77 -23.96 -15.97
N GLU A 28 15.09 -25.26 -15.86
CA GLU A 28 14.08 -26.29 -15.58
C GLU A 28 13.41 -26.07 -14.21
N LEU A 29 14.21 -25.82 -13.17
CA LEU A 29 13.70 -25.59 -11.82
C LEU A 29 12.84 -24.34 -11.74
N GLU A 30 13.25 -23.25 -12.41
CA GLU A 30 12.45 -22.04 -12.54
C GLU A 30 11.12 -22.29 -13.26
N GLY A 31 11.13 -23.06 -14.35
CA GLY A 31 9.90 -23.47 -15.03
C GLY A 31 8.93 -24.22 -14.12
N ILE A 32 9.43 -25.16 -13.31
CA ILE A 32 8.59 -25.89 -12.33
C ILE A 32 8.09 -24.95 -11.23
N PHE A 33 8.91 -24.01 -10.77
CA PHE A 33 8.52 -23.01 -9.78
C PHE A 33 7.40 -22.13 -10.30
N ASP A 34 7.54 -21.62 -11.52
CA ASP A 34 6.57 -20.72 -12.16
C ASP A 34 5.25 -21.45 -12.45
N GLU A 35 5.30 -22.72 -12.86
CA GLU A 35 4.10 -23.57 -12.97
C GLU A 35 3.39 -23.79 -11.62
N TYR A 36 4.15 -24.02 -10.53
CA TYR A 36 3.57 -24.11 -9.19
C TYR A 36 2.95 -22.78 -8.74
N ARG A 37 3.64 -21.67 -8.97
CA ARG A 37 3.13 -20.33 -8.67
C ARG A 37 1.86 -20.02 -9.49
N LYS A 38 1.85 -20.35 -10.78
CA LYS A 38 0.69 -20.23 -11.70
C LYS A 38 -0.53 -20.97 -11.17
N SER A 39 -0.35 -22.17 -10.62
CA SER A 39 -1.47 -22.99 -10.11
C SER A 39 -2.31 -22.31 -9.01
N HIS A 40 -1.80 -21.24 -8.39
CA HIS A 40 -2.52 -20.45 -7.39
C HIS A 40 -3.35 -19.30 -8.01
N LEU A 41 -3.07 -18.90 -9.25
CA LEU A 41 -3.61 -17.66 -9.84
C LEU A 41 -5.12 -17.76 -10.14
N GLN A 42 -5.56 -18.87 -10.73
CA GLN A 42 -6.98 -19.08 -11.00
C GLN A 42 -7.80 -19.21 -9.70
N PRO A 43 -7.46 -20.09 -8.74
CA PRO A 43 -8.16 -20.16 -7.46
C PRO A 43 -8.18 -18.83 -6.71
N LEU A 44 -7.09 -18.06 -6.78
CA LEU A 44 -7.01 -16.72 -6.20
C LEU A 44 -8.03 -15.78 -6.85
N SER A 45 -8.06 -15.70 -8.17
CA SER A 45 -8.97 -14.83 -8.93
C SER A 45 -10.44 -15.17 -8.71
N GLU A 46 -10.78 -16.46 -8.72
CA GLU A 46 -12.13 -16.92 -8.40
C GLU A 46 -12.53 -16.58 -6.96
N THR A 47 -11.60 -16.72 -6.01
CA THR A 47 -11.81 -16.32 -4.62
C THR A 47 -12.04 -14.83 -4.47
N THR A 48 -11.25 -14.00 -5.14
CA THR A 48 -11.41 -12.54 -5.07
C THR A 48 -12.76 -12.08 -5.58
N ILE A 49 -13.23 -12.65 -6.70
CA ILE A 49 -14.55 -12.34 -7.27
C ILE A 49 -15.67 -12.77 -6.31
N GLU A 50 -15.52 -13.94 -5.69
CA GLU A 50 -16.48 -14.44 -4.73
C GLU A 50 -16.53 -13.61 -3.44
N LEU A 51 -15.37 -13.21 -2.92
CA LEU A 51 -15.28 -12.25 -1.81
C LEU A 51 -15.95 -10.92 -2.18
N GLN A 52 -15.68 -10.38 -3.36
CA GLN A 52 -16.35 -9.16 -3.85
C GLN A 52 -17.87 -9.33 -3.92
N HIS A 53 -18.36 -10.48 -4.38
CA HIS A 53 -19.78 -10.77 -4.41
C HIS A 53 -20.39 -10.77 -3.00
N TRP A 54 -19.74 -11.41 -2.02
CA TRP A 54 -20.18 -11.39 -0.63
C TRP A 54 -20.16 -9.98 -0.03
N LEU A 55 -19.14 -9.19 -0.35
CA LEU A 55 -18.97 -7.83 0.17
C LEU A 55 -19.95 -6.82 -0.44
N ASN A 56 -20.36 -7.01 -1.69
CA ASN A 56 -21.41 -6.18 -2.30
C ASN A 56 -22.76 -6.28 -1.55
N LEU A 57 -23.02 -7.43 -0.92
CA LEU A 57 -24.20 -7.64 -0.08
C LEU A 57 -24.01 -7.15 1.37
N TYR A 58 -22.77 -6.87 1.78
CA TYR A 58 -22.43 -6.45 3.14
C TYR A 58 -22.68 -4.96 3.38
N GLY A 59 -22.46 -4.10 2.37
CA GLY A 59 -22.91 -2.69 2.36
C GLY A 59 -21.96 -1.64 2.95
N ASP A 60 -20.83 -2.04 3.54
CA ASP A 60 -19.79 -1.10 4.02
C ASP A 60 -18.75 -0.78 2.92
N SER A 61 -18.03 0.35 3.06
CA SER A 61 -16.91 0.68 2.17
C SER A 61 -15.70 -0.22 2.41
N TYR A 62 -15.14 -0.78 1.34
CA TYR A 62 -13.95 -1.62 1.38
C TYR A 62 -13.10 -1.42 0.13
N TYR A 63 -11.81 -1.74 0.25
CA TYR A 63 -10.91 -1.95 -0.88
C TYR A 63 -10.45 -3.39 -0.88
N ILE A 64 -10.54 -4.07 -2.02
CA ILE A 64 -10.04 -5.45 -2.16
C ILE A 64 -9.13 -5.58 -3.38
N ALA A 65 -7.94 -6.15 -3.15
CA ALA A 65 -7.03 -6.53 -4.23
C ALA A 65 -6.45 -7.92 -3.95
N GLN A 66 -6.18 -8.67 -5.01
CA GLN A 66 -5.37 -9.88 -4.95
C GLN A 66 -3.91 -9.57 -5.26
N ARG A 67 -3.01 -10.39 -4.70
CA ARG A 67 -1.59 -10.34 -4.99
C ARG A 67 -1.05 -11.75 -5.11
N LEU A 68 -0.37 -12.01 -6.23
CA LEU A 68 0.45 -13.20 -6.36
C LEU A 68 1.84 -12.91 -5.81
N LYS A 69 2.38 -13.82 -4.99
CA LYS A 69 3.64 -13.56 -4.31
C LYS A 69 4.84 -13.64 -5.26
N ARG A 70 5.76 -12.70 -5.09
CA ARG A 70 6.95 -12.53 -5.94
C ARG A 70 7.96 -13.64 -5.70
N LYS A 71 8.65 -14.11 -6.75
CA LYS A 71 9.71 -15.14 -6.66
C LYS A 71 10.80 -14.78 -5.63
N PRO A 72 11.38 -13.56 -5.62
CA PRO A 72 12.37 -13.18 -4.60
C PRO A 72 11.85 -13.25 -3.16
N GLN A 73 10.58 -12.86 -2.92
CA GLN A 73 9.97 -12.92 -1.59
C GLN A 73 9.70 -14.35 -1.13
N ILE A 74 9.37 -15.25 -2.05
CA ILE A 74 9.22 -16.68 -1.76
C ILE A 74 10.58 -17.26 -1.35
N VAL A 75 11.61 -17.03 -2.16
CA VAL A 75 12.98 -17.48 -1.90
C VAL A 75 13.51 -16.98 -0.55
N ARG A 76 13.40 -15.68 -0.27
CA ARG A 76 13.80 -15.11 1.04
C ARG A 76 13.05 -15.74 2.20
N LYS A 77 11.74 -15.98 2.07
CA LYS A 77 10.94 -16.62 3.12
C LYS A 77 11.36 -18.06 3.37
N LEU A 78 11.70 -18.82 2.32
CA LEU A 78 12.22 -20.18 2.46
C LEU A 78 13.55 -20.18 3.22
N ASN A 79 14.45 -19.25 2.90
CA ASN A 79 15.73 -19.10 3.60
C ASN A 79 15.57 -18.73 5.08
N ARG A 80 14.68 -17.79 5.40
CA ARG A 80 14.48 -17.34 6.80
C ARG A 80 13.77 -18.37 7.68
N LEU A 81 12.76 -19.06 7.15
CA LEU A 81 11.88 -19.91 7.95
C LEU A 81 12.24 -21.40 7.90
N SER A 82 13.16 -21.82 7.02
CA SER A 82 13.54 -23.24 6.81
C SER A 82 12.34 -24.18 6.61
N VAL A 83 11.31 -23.68 5.91
CA VAL A 83 10.10 -24.45 5.56
C VAL A 83 10.14 -24.88 4.10
N ARG A 84 9.33 -25.90 3.74
CA ARG A 84 9.22 -26.36 2.35
C ARG A 84 8.32 -25.45 1.52
N LEU A 85 8.54 -25.38 0.21
CA LEU A 85 7.74 -24.56 -0.71
C LEU A 85 6.25 -24.93 -0.66
N THR A 86 5.91 -26.22 -0.60
CA THR A 86 4.51 -26.67 -0.48
C THR A 86 3.87 -26.37 0.88
N GLN A 87 4.63 -25.93 1.87
CA GLN A 87 4.12 -25.52 3.19
C GLN A 87 3.83 -24.02 3.27
N LEU A 88 4.29 -23.22 2.30
CA LEU A 88 3.95 -21.81 2.24
C LEU A 88 2.45 -21.63 1.96
N GLN A 89 1.78 -20.86 2.82
CA GLN A 89 0.33 -20.64 2.77
C GLN A 89 -0.06 -19.33 2.05
N ASP A 90 0.94 -18.49 1.73
CA ASP A 90 0.76 -17.12 1.23
C ASP A 90 1.32 -16.94 -0.19
N ILE A 91 1.21 -17.97 -1.05
CA ILE A 91 1.60 -17.85 -2.47
C ILE A 91 0.58 -16.98 -3.23
N GLY A 92 -0.70 -17.22 -3.03
CA GLY A 92 -1.79 -16.34 -3.47
C GLY A 92 -2.51 -15.76 -2.26
N GLY A 93 -2.76 -14.46 -2.28
CA GLY A 93 -3.52 -13.83 -1.20
C GLY A 93 -4.35 -12.63 -1.62
N CYS A 94 -5.39 -12.38 -0.84
CA CYS A 94 -6.26 -11.22 -0.95
C CYS A 94 -5.97 -10.26 0.20
N ARG A 95 -6.13 -8.96 -0.05
CA ARG A 95 -6.11 -7.94 1.00
C ARG A 95 -7.43 -7.19 0.96
N ILE A 96 -8.10 -7.10 2.10
CA ILE A 96 -9.25 -6.22 2.31
C ILE A 96 -8.86 -5.11 3.28
N ILE A 97 -9.10 -3.86 2.89
CA ILE A 97 -8.92 -2.69 3.74
C ILE A 97 -10.30 -2.13 4.07
N VAL A 98 -10.56 -1.93 5.36
CA VAL A 98 -11.78 -1.33 5.91
C VAL A 98 -11.42 -0.09 6.73
N GLU A 99 -12.41 0.69 7.14
CA GLU A 99 -12.19 1.98 7.78
C GLU A 99 -11.48 1.83 9.15
N LYS A 100 -12.06 1.04 10.07
CA LYS A 100 -11.62 0.93 11.48
C LYS A 100 -11.54 -0.51 11.96
N ASN A 101 -10.94 -0.71 13.13
CA ASN A 101 -10.80 -2.03 13.75
C ASN A 101 -12.11 -2.77 14.01
N GLN A 102 -13.18 -2.05 14.39
CA GLN A 102 -14.49 -2.65 14.59
C GLN A 102 -15.04 -3.25 13.28
N ASP A 103 -14.72 -2.65 12.13
CA ASP A 103 -15.15 -3.14 10.82
C ASP A 103 -14.40 -4.42 10.44
N VAL A 104 -13.14 -4.55 10.88
CA VAL A 104 -12.37 -5.79 10.74
C VAL A 104 -13.05 -6.93 11.52
N ASP A 105 -13.55 -6.67 12.73
CA ASP A 105 -14.24 -7.68 13.54
C ASP A 105 -15.57 -8.12 12.92
N ARG A 106 -16.35 -7.16 12.42
CA ARG A 106 -17.62 -7.47 11.73
C ARG A 106 -17.35 -8.26 10.46
N LEU A 107 -16.37 -7.83 9.66
CA LEU A 107 -16.03 -8.50 8.41
C LEU A 107 -15.47 -9.91 8.64
N ARG A 108 -14.65 -10.11 9.69
CA ARG A 108 -14.18 -11.43 10.10
C ARG A 108 -15.34 -12.39 10.30
N LYS A 109 -16.30 -12.02 11.15
CA LYS A 109 -17.46 -12.87 11.46
C LYS A 109 -18.25 -13.21 10.21
N TYR A 110 -18.50 -12.19 9.37
CA TYR A 110 -19.22 -12.36 8.12
C TYR A 110 -18.51 -13.34 7.16
N ILE A 111 -17.20 -13.21 6.97
CA ILE A 111 -16.42 -14.09 6.09
C ILE A 111 -16.33 -15.51 6.67
N GLU A 112 -16.09 -15.67 7.96
CA GLU A 112 -16.05 -16.98 8.62
C GLU A 112 -17.40 -17.71 8.47
N GLU A 113 -18.53 -16.99 8.61
CA GLU A 113 -19.87 -17.52 8.36
C GLU A 113 -20.06 -17.95 6.89
N LYS A 114 -19.69 -17.10 5.92
CA LYS A 114 -19.81 -17.44 4.49
C LYS A 114 -18.98 -18.66 4.12
N ILE A 115 -17.75 -18.75 4.61
CA ILE A 115 -16.88 -19.91 4.41
C ILE A 115 -17.52 -21.17 4.98
N SER A 116 -18.09 -21.12 6.20
CA SER A 116 -18.71 -22.29 6.83
C SER A 116 -19.94 -22.83 6.07
N ASN A 117 -20.60 -21.96 5.30
CA ASN A 117 -21.79 -22.31 4.51
C ASN A 117 -21.46 -22.79 3.09
N GLN A 118 -20.19 -22.87 2.72
CA GLN A 118 -19.76 -23.24 1.38
C GLN A 118 -18.85 -24.47 1.39
N SER A 119 -19.24 -25.52 0.67
CA SER A 119 -18.54 -26.81 0.68
C SER A 119 -17.16 -26.80 -0.01
N ASN A 120 -16.90 -25.82 -0.86
CA ASN A 120 -15.63 -25.63 -1.57
C ASN A 120 -14.60 -24.80 -0.79
N PHE A 121 -14.98 -24.24 0.36
CA PHE A 121 -14.07 -23.55 1.27
C PHE A 121 -13.82 -24.36 2.54
N ASN A 122 -12.62 -24.22 3.09
CA ASN A 122 -12.28 -24.75 4.39
C ASN A 122 -11.38 -23.76 5.14
N LEU A 123 -11.85 -23.21 6.26
CA LEU A 123 -11.03 -22.32 7.10
C LEU A 123 -10.00 -23.16 7.87
N ILE A 124 -8.72 -22.97 7.54
CA ILE A 124 -7.62 -23.73 8.13
C ILE A 124 -7.10 -23.07 9.41
N ARG A 125 -6.96 -21.75 9.40
CA ARG A 125 -6.38 -21.00 10.51
C ARG A 125 -6.77 -19.53 10.48
N THR A 126 -7.13 -18.98 11.63
CA THR A 126 -7.24 -17.53 11.84
C THR A 126 -6.11 -17.08 12.77
N THR A 127 -5.42 -16.00 12.45
CA THR A 127 -4.37 -15.41 13.30
C THR A 127 -4.56 -13.90 13.36
N ASP A 128 -4.74 -13.37 14.57
CA ASP A 128 -5.00 -11.95 14.78
C ASP A 128 -3.76 -11.25 15.35
N TYR A 129 -3.10 -10.45 14.54
CA TYR A 129 -1.93 -9.66 14.95
C TYR A 129 -2.32 -8.25 15.42
N ARG A 130 -3.60 -7.91 15.61
CA ARG A 130 -3.98 -6.51 15.91
C ARG A 130 -3.72 -6.08 17.35
N GLU A 131 -3.79 -7.00 18.32
CA GLU A 131 -3.55 -6.67 19.74
C GLU A 131 -2.07 -6.59 20.11
N LYS A 132 -1.25 -7.52 19.61
CA LYS A 132 0.18 -7.63 19.98
C LYS A 132 1.15 -7.36 18.82
N GLY A 133 0.63 -7.08 17.63
CA GLY A 133 1.45 -7.03 16.42
C GLY A 133 2.14 -8.37 16.14
N ARG A 134 3.06 -8.36 15.18
CA ARG A 134 4.24 -9.22 15.30
C ARG A 134 5.16 -8.56 16.31
N ASP A 135 5.50 -9.31 17.36
CA ASP A 135 6.22 -8.86 18.57
C ASP A 135 7.53 -8.09 18.30
N ASP A 136 8.05 -8.18 17.09
CA ASP A 136 9.36 -7.74 16.66
C ASP A 136 9.40 -6.53 15.73
N THR A 137 8.31 -6.20 15.05
CA THR A 137 8.27 -5.14 14.02
C THR A 137 7.12 -4.16 14.22
N GLY A 138 6.07 -4.54 14.96
CA GLY A 138 4.84 -3.74 15.07
C GLY A 138 3.82 -4.02 13.96
N TYR A 139 4.00 -5.04 13.13
CA TYR A 139 3.03 -5.34 12.07
C TYR A 139 1.66 -5.81 12.61
N ARG A 140 0.57 -5.16 12.19
CA ARG A 140 -0.80 -5.48 12.63
C ARG A 140 -1.74 -5.76 11.46
N SER A 141 -2.48 -6.86 11.53
CA SER A 141 -3.51 -7.30 10.57
C SER A 141 -4.20 -8.57 11.09
N LEU A 142 -5.42 -8.83 10.66
CA LEU A 142 -6.08 -10.12 10.84
C LEU A 142 -5.83 -11.02 9.61
N HIS A 143 -5.33 -12.23 9.81
CA HIS A 143 -5.01 -13.20 8.75
C HIS A 143 -5.96 -14.41 8.83
N LEU A 144 -6.64 -14.70 7.73
CA LEU A 144 -7.44 -15.91 7.54
C LEU A 144 -6.76 -16.76 6.48
N ILE A 145 -6.33 -17.96 6.86
CA ILE A 145 -5.84 -18.98 5.94
C ILE A 145 -6.97 -19.96 5.68
N PHE A 146 -7.39 -20.07 4.43
CA PHE A 146 -8.40 -21.03 4.01
C PHE A 146 -7.92 -21.80 2.79
N GLU A 147 -8.54 -22.94 2.56
CA GLU A 147 -8.33 -23.77 1.39
C GLU A 147 -9.55 -23.66 0.47
N LYS A 148 -9.31 -23.42 -0.82
CA LYS A 148 -10.33 -23.48 -1.87
C LYS A 148 -9.85 -24.47 -2.93
N ASN A 149 -10.64 -25.50 -3.19
CA ASN A 149 -10.32 -26.55 -4.19
C ASN A 149 -8.91 -27.16 -4.02
N GLY A 150 -8.47 -27.38 -2.77
CA GLY A 150 -7.15 -27.96 -2.46
C GLY A 150 -5.97 -26.99 -2.53
N ILE A 151 -6.21 -25.70 -2.81
CA ILE A 151 -5.19 -24.64 -2.81
C ILE A 151 -5.39 -23.73 -1.60
N LYS A 152 -4.30 -23.48 -0.87
CA LYS A 152 -4.31 -22.59 0.30
C LYS A 152 -4.12 -21.14 -0.14
N LEU A 153 -4.98 -20.27 0.38
CA LEU A 153 -4.95 -18.84 0.13
C LEU A 153 -4.97 -18.09 1.47
N GLU A 154 -4.35 -16.91 1.47
CA GLU A 154 -4.33 -16.01 2.62
C GLU A 154 -5.23 -14.80 2.35
N LEU A 155 -6.15 -14.51 3.26
CA LEU A 155 -6.86 -13.23 3.31
C LEU A 155 -6.31 -12.39 4.46
N GLN A 156 -5.82 -11.20 4.13
CA GLN A 156 -5.40 -10.19 5.08
C GLN A 156 -6.48 -9.12 5.20
N ILE A 157 -6.98 -8.88 6.40
CA ILE A 157 -7.92 -7.79 6.69
C ILE A 157 -7.20 -6.76 7.56
N ARG A 158 -7.31 -5.48 7.16
CA ARG A 158 -6.66 -4.35 7.83
C ARG A 158 -7.61 -3.17 7.94
N SER A 159 -7.49 -2.40 9.02
CA SER A 159 -8.02 -1.03 9.05
C SER A 159 -7.17 -0.09 8.17
N ARG A 160 -7.64 1.13 7.90
CA ARG A 160 -6.85 2.15 7.21
C ARG A 160 -5.55 2.46 7.94
N ILE A 161 -5.60 2.55 9.26
CA ILE A 161 -4.45 2.86 10.11
C ILE A 161 -3.37 1.76 10.02
N GLN A 162 -3.80 0.50 10.08
CA GLN A 162 -2.90 -0.65 9.92
C GLN A 162 -2.31 -0.73 8.52
N HIS A 163 -3.12 -0.42 7.51
CA HIS A 163 -2.65 -0.40 6.13
C HIS A 163 -1.63 0.70 5.88
N TYR A 164 -1.88 1.93 6.34
CA TYR A 164 -0.92 3.03 6.27
C TYR A 164 0.38 2.67 6.97
N TRP A 165 0.34 2.11 8.20
CA TRP A 165 1.55 1.66 8.87
C TRP A 165 2.34 0.69 8.00
N ALA A 166 1.63 -0.29 7.41
CA ALA A 166 2.23 -1.31 6.57
C ALA A 166 2.81 -0.76 5.26
N GLU A 167 2.27 0.32 4.70
CA GLU A 167 2.83 1.00 3.52
C GLU A 167 4.01 1.90 3.91
N SER A 168 3.92 2.61 5.04
CA SER A 168 4.98 3.51 5.52
C SER A 168 6.29 2.76 5.78
N ILE A 169 6.25 1.59 6.42
CA ILE A 169 7.48 0.80 6.64
C ILE A 169 8.05 0.20 5.33
N GLU A 170 7.22 -0.07 4.31
CA GLU A 170 7.72 -0.51 2.99
C GLU A 170 8.40 0.65 2.27
N ARG A 171 7.76 1.82 2.26
CA ARG A 171 8.34 3.06 1.71
C ARG A 171 9.68 3.39 2.37
N THR A 172 9.76 3.36 3.70
CA THR A 172 11.01 3.61 4.40
C THR A 172 12.05 2.52 4.12
N SER A 173 11.63 1.26 3.92
CA SER A 173 12.56 0.21 3.48
C SER A 173 13.23 0.55 2.15
N VAL A 174 12.48 1.16 1.21
CA VAL A 174 13.01 1.61 -0.09
C VAL A 174 14.05 2.70 0.08
N ILE A 175 13.74 3.74 0.85
CA ILE A 175 14.65 4.86 1.12
C ILE A 175 15.91 4.39 1.87
N TYR A 176 15.71 3.57 2.90
CA TYR A 176 16.78 3.12 3.77
C TYR A 176 17.67 2.04 3.14
N GLY A 177 17.16 1.31 2.14
CA GLY A 177 17.87 0.23 1.47
C GLY A 177 17.93 -1.08 2.26
N TYR A 178 17.03 -1.27 3.23
CA TYR A 178 16.93 -2.47 4.08
C TYR A 178 15.48 -2.93 4.21
N HIS A 179 15.24 -4.24 4.22
CA HIS A 179 13.90 -4.80 4.41
C HIS A 179 13.47 -4.78 5.89
N LEU A 180 12.96 -3.65 6.37
CA LEU A 180 12.62 -3.43 7.79
C LEU A 180 11.62 -4.45 8.35
N LYS A 181 10.60 -4.86 7.57
CA LYS A 181 9.65 -5.93 7.97
C LYS A 181 10.28 -7.32 8.11
N GLU A 182 11.46 -7.51 7.51
CA GLU A 182 12.25 -8.73 7.61
C GLU A 182 13.34 -8.60 8.70
N LYS A 183 13.31 -7.52 9.50
CA LYS A 183 14.27 -7.14 10.55
C LYS A 183 15.67 -6.82 10.04
N GLU A 184 15.77 -6.35 8.81
CA GLU A 184 17.03 -5.82 8.29
C GLU A 184 17.14 -4.32 8.61
N GLY A 185 18.36 -3.86 8.91
CA GLY A 185 18.64 -2.46 9.26
C GLY A 185 18.85 -2.23 10.76
N ASP A 186 19.01 -0.96 11.16
CA ASP A 186 19.25 -0.58 12.55
C ASP A 186 18.01 -0.78 13.42
N GLN A 187 18.23 -1.30 14.63
CA GLN A 187 17.16 -1.59 15.59
C GLN A 187 16.37 -0.34 15.97
N ALA A 188 16.99 0.84 16.02
CA ALA A 188 16.28 2.08 16.34
C ALA A 188 15.21 2.44 15.30
N VAL A 189 15.45 2.14 14.01
CA VAL A 189 14.46 2.34 12.93
C VAL A 189 13.31 1.34 13.07
N ILE A 190 13.62 0.08 13.42
CA ILE A 190 12.59 -0.94 13.68
C ILE A 190 11.76 -0.56 14.92
N ASP A 191 12.40 -0.10 15.98
CA ASP A 191 11.77 0.32 17.24
C ASP A 191 10.88 1.55 17.03
N TYR A 192 11.27 2.50 16.17
CA TYR A 192 10.40 3.58 15.74
C TYR A 192 9.07 3.06 15.18
N PHE A 193 9.13 2.13 14.22
CA PHE A 193 7.92 1.56 13.61
C PHE A 193 7.10 0.73 14.60
N LYS A 194 7.76 0.00 15.51
CA LYS A 194 7.08 -0.70 16.60
C LYS A 194 6.31 0.28 17.49
N LYS A 195 6.96 1.34 17.96
CA LYS A 195 6.34 2.38 18.79
C LYS A 195 5.21 3.11 18.06
N LEU A 196 5.39 3.42 16.78
CA LEU A 196 4.33 4.00 15.93
C LEU A 196 3.10 3.09 15.88
N SER A 197 3.32 1.77 15.79
CA SER A 197 2.23 0.80 15.78
C SER A 197 1.49 0.73 17.11
N ASP A 198 2.21 0.77 18.24
CA ASP A 198 1.64 0.80 19.58
C ASP A 198 0.77 2.05 19.78
N ILE A 199 1.24 3.22 19.34
CA ILE A 199 0.47 4.46 19.38
C ILE A 199 -0.78 4.37 18.50
N PHE A 200 -0.66 3.82 17.30
CA PHE A 200 -1.82 3.58 16.44
C PHE A 200 -2.82 2.60 17.05
N TYR A 201 -2.37 1.62 17.84
CA TYR A 201 -3.25 0.72 18.57
C TYR A 201 -4.08 1.48 19.61
N GLU A 202 -3.46 2.38 20.39
CA GLU A 202 -4.16 3.22 21.37
C GLU A 202 -5.25 4.08 20.70
N ILE A 203 -4.92 4.71 19.58
CA ILE A 203 -5.85 5.54 18.80
C ILE A 203 -7.02 4.72 18.26
N GLU A 204 -6.75 3.54 17.71
CA GLU A 204 -7.79 2.65 17.21
C GLU A 204 -8.71 2.12 18.32
N ALA A 205 -8.21 2.04 19.55
CA ALA A 205 -8.98 1.68 20.72
C ALA A 205 -9.74 2.89 21.33
N GLY A 206 -9.66 4.07 20.70
CA GLY A 206 -10.32 5.29 21.17
C GLY A 206 -9.66 5.93 22.39
N ARG A 207 -8.41 5.57 22.70
CA ARG A 207 -7.63 6.16 23.78
C ARG A 207 -6.69 7.22 23.24
N GLU A 208 -6.39 8.23 24.05
CA GLU A 208 -5.40 9.22 23.69
C GLU A 208 -4.00 8.75 24.09
N PRO A 209 -3.03 8.69 23.16
CA PRO A 209 -1.66 8.31 23.50
C PRO A 209 -1.07 9.26 24.54
N HIS A 210 -0.35 8.72 25.53
CA HIS A 210 0.22 9.55 26.57
C HIS A 210 1.28 10.51 26.02
N ALA A 211 1.40 11.71 26.59
CA ALA A 211 2.39 12.71 26.16
C ALA A 211 3.83 12.16 26.16
N ARG A 212 4.15 11.27 27.10
CA ARG A 212 5.45 10.58 27.17
C ARG A 212 5.68 9.67 25.95
N GLU A 213 4.66 8.94 25.50
CA GLU A 213 4.79 8.04 24.36
C GLU A 213 4.98 8.81 23.05
N LYS A 214 4.27 9.94 22.91
CA LYS A 214 4.46 10.88 21.79
C LYS A 214 5.89 11.43 21.78
N LEU A 215 6.40 11.87 22.93
CA LEU A 215 7.79 12.35 23.07
C LEU A 215 8.82 11.26 22.72
N GLU A 216 8.63 10.04 23.22
CA GLU A 216 9.50 8.90 22.91
C GLU A 216 9.49 8.57 21.41
N LEU A 217 8.32 8.60 20.77
CA LEU A 217 8.20 8.41 19.32
C LEU A 217 8.95 9.50 18.56
N ASP A 218 8.82 10.77 18.94
CA ASP A 218 9.51 11.88 18.28
C ASP A 218 11.04 11.78 18.43
N GLN A 219 11.52 11.36 19.60
CA GLN A 219 12.95 11.10 19.82
C GLN A 219 13.46 9.95 18.95
N LEU A 220 12.71 8.85 18.87
CA LEU A 220 13.02 7.74 17.98
C LEU A 220 13.01 8.19 16.53
N ARG A 221 12.03 9.00 16.10
CA ARG A 221 11.92 9.55 14.76
C ARG A 221 13.19 10.30 14.36
N ILE A 222 13.61 11.28 15.16
CA ILE A 222 14.81 12.10 14.89
C ILE A 222 16.06 11.21 14.80
N ARG A 223 16.20 10.24 15.74
CA ARG A 223 17.32 9.30 15.73
C ARG A 223 17.31 8.42 14.48
N SER A 224 16.16 7.88 14.11
CA SER A 224 15.97 7.01 12.95
C SER A 224 16.23 7.77 11.65
N GLU A 225 15.78 9.03 11.53
CA GLU A 225 16.09 9.90 10.39
C GLU A 225 17.59 10.08 10.23
N GLY A 226 18.32 10.44 11.31
CA GLY A 226 19.78 10.56 11.24
C GLY A 226 20.49 9.25 10.86
N ILE A 227 20.00 8.09 11.32
CA ILE A 227 20.53 6.78 10.93
C ILE A 227 20.28 6.51 9.44
N ILE A 228 19.06 6.77 8.96
CA ILE A 228 18.70 6.56 7.56
C ILE A 228 19.54 7.48 6.68
N GLU A 229 19.65 8.76 7.02
CA GLU A 229 20.43 9.75 6.28
C GLU A 229 21.92 9.39 6.19
N SER A 230 22.49 8.85 7.27
CA SER A 230 23.90 8.44 7.34
C SER A 230 24.22 7.08 6.72
N SER A 231 23.21 6.32 6.27
CA SER A 231 23.41 4.98 5.72
C SER A 231 24.07 5.03 4.35
N ASP A 232 25.09 4.19 4.12
CA ASP A 232 25.71 4.03 2.79
C ASP A 232 24.74 3.49 1.73
N LYS A 233 23.64 2.89 2.17
CA LYS A 233 22.56 2.40 1.30
C LYS A 233 21.39 3.37 1.20
N ASN A 234 21.48 4.53 1.87
CA ASN A 234 20.47 5.56 1.77
C ASN A 234 20.35 5.98 0.31
N LYS A 235 19.13 6.03 -0.18
CA LYS A 235 18.85 6.53 -1.50
C LYS A 235 17.88 7.69 -1.36
N ILE A 236 18.38 8.89 -1.63
CA ILE A 236 17.56 10.09 -1.74
C ILE A 236 17.02 10.14 -3.17
N PHE A 237 15.71 10.01 -3.33
CA PHE A 237 15.06 10.01 -4.64
C PHE A 237 14.37 11.35 -4.89
N ASP A 238 14.52 11.97 -6.06
CA ASP A 238 13.67 13.12 -6.45
C ASP A 238 12.34 12.66 -7.09
N SER A 239 11.81 11.51 -6.67
CA SER A 239 10.63 10.90 -7.30
C SER A 239 9.36 11.67 -6.92
N TYR A 240 8.54 12.03 -7.91
CA TYR A 240 7.20 12.56 -7.69
C TYR A 240 6.17 11.48 -8.07
N ILE A 241 5.03 11.44 -7.37
CA ILE A 241 3.89 10.65 -7.82
C ILE A 241 3.46 11.17 -9.19
N ASN A 242 3.65 10.36 -10.24
CA ASN A 242 3.25 10.74 -11.58
C ASN A 242 1.74 10.49 -11.76
N GLU A 243 0.94 11.49 -11.39
CA GLU A 243 -0.53 11.44 -11.51
C GLU A 243 -1.02 11.19 -12.95
N ASP A 244 -0.20 11.47 -13.98
CA ASP A 244 -0.57 11.17 -15.36
C ASP A 244 -0.52 9.66 -15.67
N ILE A 245 0.33 8.90 -14.97
CA ILE A 245 0.33 7.43 -15.03
C ILE A 245 -0.98 6.88 -14.47
N ILE A 246 -1.45 7.42 -13.33
CA ILE A 246 -2.73 7.03 -12.71
C ILE A 246 -3.89 7.29 -13.66
N LYS A 247 -3.93 8.46 -14.29
CA LYS A 247 -4.95 8.77 -15.30
C LYS A 247 -4.90 7.80 -16.48
N THR A 248 -3.70 7.44 -16.93
CA THR A 248 -3.53 6.49 -18.04
C THR A 248 -4.00 5.09 -17.67
N LEU A 249 -3.69 4.63 -16.46
CA LEU A 249 -4.19 3.36 -15.92
C LEU A 249 -5.73 3.33 -15.90
N ALA A 250 -6.35 4.37 -15.35
CA ALA A 250 -7.82 4.50 -15.29
C ALA A 250 -8.46 4.55 -16.69
N GLN A 251 -7.83 5.23 -17.65
CA GLN A 251 -8.29 5.25 -19.03
C GLN A 251 -8.21 3.87 -19.71
N LYS A 252 -7.14 3.11 -19.48
CA LYS A 252 -6.98 1.76 -20.05
C LYS A 252 -7.95 0.77 -19.41
N GLU A 253 -8.21 0.89 -18.11
CA GLU A 253 -9.27 0.13 -17.41
C GLU A 253 -10.66 0.45 -17.97
N ALA A 254 -11.01 1.73 -18.17
CA ALA A 254 -12.32 2.12 -18.69
C ALA A 254 -12.62 1.54 -20.08
N ARG A 255 -11.58 1.21 -20.86
CA ARG A 255 -11.69 0.51 -22.16
C ARG A 255 -11.86 -1.00 -21.99
N ASN A 256 -11.38 -1.57 -20.89
CA ASN A 256 -11.49 -2.97 -20.51
C ASN A 256 -12.54 -3.15 -19.39
N LYS A 257 -13.83 -3.01 -19.73
CA LYS A 257 -14.96 -3.09 -18.77
C LYS A 257 -15.20 -4.47 -18.14
N HIS A 258 -14.21 -5.35 -18.12
CA HIS A 258 -14.39 -6.74 -17.69
C HIS A 258 -13.82 -6.98 -16.28
N GLY A 259 -14.68 -6.95 -15.27
CA GLY A 259 -14.45 -7.58 -13.97
C GLY A 259 -13.07 -7.31 -13.32
N LEU A 260 -12.45 -8.36 -12.79
CA LEU A 260 -11.12 -8.32 -12.15
C LEU A 260 -10.00 -8.27 -13.21
N ASN A 261 -9.19 -7.23 -13.20
CA ASN A 261 -8.03 -7.06 -14.10
C ASN A 261 -6.72 -7.41 -13.37
N ASN A 262 -5.74 -7.98 -14.08
CA ASN A 262 -4.38 -8.18 -13.56
C ASN A 262 -3.48 -7.04 -14.03
N TRP A 263 -2.83 -6.37 -13.09
CA TRP A 263 -1.90 -5.28 -13.31
C TRP A 263 -0.50 -5.75 -12.99
N ILE A 264 0.43 -5.60 -13.93
CA ILE A 264 1.86 -5.69 -13.64
C ILE A 264 2.36 -4.28 -13.37
N ILE A 265 3.07 -4.10 -12.25
CA ILE A 265 3.74 -2.85 -11.91
C ILE A 265 5.23 -3.14 -11.74
N VAL A 266 6.05 -2.28 -12.33
CA VAL A 266 7.51 -2.31 -12.23
C VAL A 266 7.96 -1.07 -11.46
N PHE A 267 8.66 -1.31 -10.36
CA PHE A 267 9.20 -0.28 -9.49
C PHE A 267 10.73 -0.45 -9.38
N ASP A 268 11.47 0.65 -9.39
CA ASP A 268 12.93 0.63 -9.27
C ASP A 268 13.35 1.14 -7.89
N TRP A 269 13.96 0.26 -7.09
CA TRP A 269 14.49 0.61 -5.77
C TRP A 269 15.75 1.48 -5.85
N ASN A 270 16.39 1.63 -7.01
CA ASN A 270 17.56 2.52 -7.19
C ASN A 270 17.18 3.96 -7.47
N THR A 271 15.97 4.19 -7.97
CA THR A 271 15.44 5.54 -8.23
C THR A 271 14.20 5.85 -7.41
N GLY A 272 13.67 4.89 -6.64
CA GLY A 272 12.46 5.04 -5.84
C GLY A 272 11.23 5.32 -6.69
N ALA A 273 11.30 4.98 -7.97
CA ALA A 273 10.37 5.44 -8.98
C ALA A 273 9.59 4.29 -9.58
N PHE A 274 8.35 4.61 -9.93
CA PHE A 274 7.56 3.81 -10.83
C PHE A 274 8.18 3.86 -12.23
N VAL A 275 8.43 2.69 -12.83
CA VAL A 275 9.09 2.58 -14.15
C VAL A 275 8.09 2.27 -15.25
N SER A 276 7.25 1.27 -15.03
CA SER A 276 6.39 0.72 -16.08
C SER A 276 5.21 -0.03 -15.48
N TRP A 277 4.20 -0.24 -16.31
CA TRP A 277 3.05 -1.07 -15.98
C TRP A 277 2.46 -1.71 -17.22
N ASP A 278 1.70 -2.78 -17.00
CA ASP A 278 0.80 -3.32 -18.01
C ASP A 278 -0.47 -3.89 -17.41
N ILE A 279 -1.50 -4.04 -18.24
CA ILE A 279 -2.74 -4.74 -17.93
C ILE A 279 -2.74 -6.04 -18.71
N ILE A 280 -2.75 -7.15 -17.97
CA ILE A 280 -2.76 -8.48 -18.56
C ILE A 280 -4.16 -9.07 -18.46
N ASN A 281 -4.47 -9.94 -19.41
CA ASN A 281 -5.72 -10.67 -19.39
C ASN A 281 -5.81 -11.58 -18.15
N ARG A 282 -6.99 -12.19 -17.99
CA ARG A 282 -7.28 -13.07 -16.87
C ARG A 282 -6.85 -14.52 -17.11
N ASP A 283 -6.43 -14.83 -18.32
CA ASP A 283 -5.98 -16.17 -18.64
C ASP A 283 -4.74 -16.49 -17.79
N PRO A 284 -4.74 -17.57 -16.99
CA PRO A 284 -3.63 -17.83 -16.08
C PRO A 284 -2.30 -18.09 -16.79
N ASP A 285 -2.33 -18.66 -17.99
CA ASP A 285 -1.12 -18.98 -18.76
C ASP A 285 -0.51 -17.70 -19.33
N ASP A 286 -1.32 -16.85 -19.96
CA ASP A 286 -0.87 -15.55 -20.47
C ASP A 286 -0.40 -14.63 -19.32
N ALA A 287 -1.14 -14.60 -18.20
CA ALA A 287 -0.81 -13.78 -17.04
C ALA A 287 0.51 -14.17 -16.39
N ILE A 288 0.76 -15.47 -16.17
CA ILE A 288 2.05 -15.88 -15.59
C ILE A 288 3.18 -15.69 -16.60
N SER A 289 2.95 -15.93 -17.89
CA SER A 289 3.97 -15.82 -18.92
C SER A 289 4.45 -14.37 -19.01
N ALA A 290 3.51 -13.42 -19.11
CA ALA A 290 3.84 -12.00 -19.04
C ALA A 290 4.55 -11.65 -17.73
N TYR A 291 4.06 -12.14 -16.58
CA TYR A 291 4.67 -11.81 -15.30
C TYR A 291 6.13 -12.29 -15.19
N VAL A 292 6.44 -13.50 -15.67
CA VAL A 292 7.79 -14.06 -15.72
C VAL A 292 8.68 -13.27 -16.68
N GLU A 293 8.18 -12.88 -17.86
CA GLU A 293 8.96 -12.07 -18.80
C GLU A 293 9.32 -10.69 -18.21
N TYR A 294 8.38 -10.04 -17.50
CA TYR A 294 8.70 -8.81 -16.77
C TYR A 294 9.73 -9.05 -15.66
N GLU A 295 9.62 -10.15 -14.88
CA GLU A 295 10.63 -10.50 -13.86
C GLU A 295 12.03 -10.74 -14.46
N LYS A 296 12.12 -11.21 -15.71
CA LYS A 296 13.40 -11.35 -16.44
C LYS A 296 13.93 -10.01 -16.96
N MET A 297 13.05 -9.18 -17.52
CA MET A 297 13.41 -7.85 -18.06
C MET A 297 13.82 -6.87 -16.95
N PHE A 298 13.24 -7.02 -15.76
CA PHE A 298 13.45 -6.16 -14.60
C PHE A 298 13.86 -7.02 -13.39
N PRO A 299 15.10 -7.54 -13.37
CA PRO A 299 15.52 -8.50 -12.37
C PRO A 299 15.72 -7.86 -11.00
N ALA A 300 15.35 -8.59 -9.95
CA ALA A 300 15.50 -8.11 -8.57
C ALA A 300 16.96 -7.90 -8.14
N SER A 301 17.91 -8.59 -8.76
CA SER A 301 19.35 -8.39 -8.55
C SER A 301 19.84 -7.01 -9.01
N GLU A 302 19.13 -6.38 -9.94
CA GLU A 302 19.42 -5.03 -10.41
C GLU A 302 18.62 -3.96 -9.64
N GLY A 303 17.88 -4.35 -8.60
CA GLY A 303 17.10 -3.42 -7.78
C GLY A 303 15.68 -3.17 -8.27
N TYR A 304 15.18 -3.93 -9.25
CA TYR A 304 13.79 -3.82 -9.68
C TYR A 304 12.84 -4.69 -8.85
N GLU A 305 11.59 -4.24 -8.78
CA GLU A 305 10.49 -4.94 -8.16
C GLU A 305 9.32 -5.03 -9.12
N VAL A 306 9.05 -6.26 -9.58
CA VAL A 306 7.88 -6.57 -10.40
C VAL A 306 6.80 -7.20 -9.53
N VAL A 307 5.61 -6.60 -9.53
CA VAL A 307 4.47 -7.07 -8.76
C VAL A 307 3.26 -7.24 -9.68
N MET A 308 2.54 -8.35 -9.50
CA MET A 308 1.24 -8.57 -10.12
C MET A 308 0.12 -8.38 -9.08
N ILE A 309 -0.78 -7.45 -9.36
CA ILE A 309 -1.91 -7.07 -8.51
C ILE A 309 -3.19 -7.24 -9.30
N GLY A 310 -4.14 -8.01 -8.77
CA GLY A 310 -5.46 -8.10 -9.39
C GLY A 310 -6.47 -7.21 -8.67
N SER A 311 -7.21 -6.40 -9.42
CA SER A 311 -8.25 -5.51 -8.88
C SER A 311 -9.32 -5.25 -9.93
N SER A 312 -10.56 -4.99 -9.49
CA SER A 312 -11.66 -4.57 -10.37
C SER A 312 -11.72 -3.07 -10.59
N ASP A 313 -10.88 -2.31 -9.89
CA ASP A 313 -10.76 -0.87 -9.98
C ASP A 313 -9.30 -0.47 -9.75
N VAL A 314 -8.71 0.31 -10.65
CA VAL A 314 -7.34 0.82 -10.51
C VAL A 314 -7.20 1.71 -9.28
N ALA A 315 -8.25 2.45 -8.88
CA ALA A 315 -8.19 3.27 -7.68
C ALA A 315 -7.96 2.40 -6.44
N THR A 316 -8.47 1.16 -6.45
CA THR A 316 -8.19 0.18 -5.40
C THR A 316 -6.73 -0.28 -5.42
N VAL A 317 -6.08 -0.40 -6.59
CA VAL A 317 -4.64 -0.68 -6.67
C VAL A 317 -3.84 0.44 -6.01
N ARG A 318 -4.17 1.71 -6.29
CA ARG A 318 -3.54 2.88 -5.64
C ARG A 318 -3.73 2.85 -4.12
N GLN A 319 -4.93 2.53 -3.64
CA GLN A 319 -5.21 2.51 -2.20
C GLN A 319 -4.50 1.34 -1.49
N THR A 320 -4.41 0.18 -2.14
CA THR A 320 -3.87 -1.05 -1.52
C THR A 320 -2.36 -1.19 -1.63
N HIS A 321 -1.72 -0.50 -2.58
CA HIS A 321 -0.31 -0.62 -2.90
C HIS A 321 0.30 0.73 -3.32
N SER A 322 0.00 1.79 -2.56
CA SER A 322 0.43 3.17 -2.85
C SER A 322 1.94 3.34 -2.97
N HIS A 323 2.74 2.56 -2.23
CA HIS A 323 4.21 2.69 -2.23
C HIS A 323 4.87 2.47 -3.61
N TYR A 324 4.20 1.80 -4.55
CA TYR A 324 4.72 1.62 -5.91
C TYR A 324 4.51 2.81 -6.83
N PHE A 325 3.63 3.76 -6.47
CA PHE A 325 3.28 4.89 -7.34
C PHE A 325 4.15 6.13 -7.11
N GLY A 326 5.29 5.94 -6.46
CA GLY A 326 6.22 7.00 -6.09
C GLY A 326 6.08 7.42 -4.63
N ILE A 327 7.07 8.17 -4.16
CA ILE A 327 7.17 8.66 -2.79
C ILE A 327 6.90 10.17 -2.82
N GLU A 328 5.85 10.66 -2.15
CA GLU A 328 5.62 12.12 -1.98
C GLU A 328 6.83 12.79 -1.30
N SER A 329 7.04 14.08 -1.59
CA SER A 329 8.27 14.83 -1.30
C SER A 329 8.87 14.64 0.10
N TYR A 330 10.21 14.75 0.14
CA TYR A 330 11.14 14.46 1.24
C TYR A 330 11.13 15.45 2.41
N ASP A 331 10.04 16.17 2.66
CA ASP A 331 10.05 17.13 3.77
C ASP A 331 10.29 16.42 5.13
N SER A 332 9.98 15.12 5.22
CA SER A 332 10.36 14.22 6.32
C SER A 332 10.36 12.74 5.89
N ILE A 333 11.47 12.00 6.06
CA ILE A 333 11.57 10.55 5.76
C ILE A 333 10.57 9.75 6.61
N LEU A 334 10.41 10.17 7.87
CA LEU A 334 9.43 9.62 8.80
C LEU A 334 8.45 10.72 9.20
N GLU A 335 7.17 10.47 9.00
CA GLU A 335 6.13 11.44 9.36
C GLU A 335 5.98 11.54 10.88
N ASN A 336 5.70 12.74 11.39
CA ASN A 336 5.33 12.90 12.80
C ASN A 336 3.91 12.35 13.06
N LEU A 337 3.59 12.11 14.32
CA LEU A 337 2.34 11.45 14.69
C LEU A 337 1.10 12.19 14.17
N ASP A 338 1.08 13.52 14.27
CA ASP A 338 -0.05 14.34 13.82
C ASP A 338 -0.23 14.26 12.30
N GLN A 339 0.86 14.24 11.52
CA GLN A 339 0.83 14.03 10.08
C GLN A 339 0.35 12.63 9.71
N SER A 340 0.79 11.59 10.41
CA SER A 340 0.32 10.23 10.17
C SER A 340 -1.17 10.08 10.44
N ILE A 341 -1.67 10.69 11.53
CA ILE A 341 -3.09 10.62 11.93
C ILE A 341 -3.98 11.45 11.00
N ILE A 342 -3.61 12.69 10.73
CA ILE A 342 -4.30 13.58 9.80
C ILE A 342 -4.14 13.05 8.34
N GLY A 343 -3.14 12.21 8.10
CA GLY A 343 -2.76 11.64 6.80
C GLY A 343 -3.46 10.35 6.39
N PHE A 344 -4.18 9.65 7.30
CA PHE A 344 -4.89 8.41 6.96
C PHE A 344 -5.98 8.60 5.90
N SER A 345 -6.40 9.83 5.64
CA SER A 345 -7.16 10.22 4.45
C SER A 345 -6.59 11.47 3.81
N LYS A 346 -5.32 11.44 3.40
CA LYS A 346 -4.92 12.22 2.22
C LYS A 346 -5.68 11.67 0.98
N ARG A 347 -6.99 11.89 0.92
CA ARG A 347 -7.59 12.52 -0.26
C ARG A 347 -6.93 13.89 -0.31
N ILE A 348 -5.67 13.93 -0.72
CA ILE A 348 -5.04 15.17 -1.11
C ILE A 348 -5.07 15.11 -2.62
N ASP A 349 -6.18 15.60 -3.11
CA ASP A 349 -6.27 16.12 -4.45
C ASP A 349 -5.80 17.59 -4.50
N ILE A 350 -5.30 18.15 -3.37
CA ILE A 350 -4.79 19.51 -3.23
C ILE A 350 -3.43 19.56 -2.50
N ASP A 351 -2.44 20.22 -3.09
CA ASP A 351 -1.08 20.29 -2.53
C ASP A 351 -0.98 21.03 -1.17
N ILE A 352 0.18 20.94 -0.51
CA ILE A 352 0.47 21.59 0.80
C ILE A 352 0.16 23.09 0.77
N GLY A 353 0.42 23.71 -0.37
CA GLY A 353 0.15 25.10 -0.60
C GLY A 353 -1.33 25.45 -0.63
N ALA A 354 -2.12 24.63 -1.30
CA ALA A 354 -3.57 24.79 -1.36
C ALA A 354 -4.17 24.66 0.05
N ARG A 355 -3.63 23.75 0.87
CA ARG A 355 -4.01 23.64 2.28
C ARG A 355 -3.66 24.88 3.10
N GLN A 356 -2.47 25.48 2.91
CA GLN A 356 -2.07 26.71 3.59
C GLN A 356 -3.02 27.88 3.27
N ILE A 357 -3.46 28.01 2.02
CA ILE A 357 -4.44 29.01 1.59
C ILE A 357 -5.79 28.79 2.29
N LEU A 358 -6.28 27.55 2.37
CA LEU A 358 -7.52 27.22 3.08
C LEU A 358 -7.44 27.56 4.58
N ILE A 359 -6.35 27.18 5.25
CA ILE A 359 -6.11 27.47 6.67
C ILE A 359 -6.06 28.99 6.92
N ALA A 360 -5.38 29.75 6.04
CA ALA A 360 -5.27 31.20 6.16
C ALA A 360 -6.64 31.89 6.05
N LEU A 361 -7.45 31.50 5.05
CA LEU A 361 -8.81 32.01 4.88
C LEU A 361 -9.73 31.59 6.03
N HIS A 362 -9.60 30.36 6.51
CA HIS A 362 -10.41 29.80 7.59
C HIS A 362 -10.15 30.49 8.94
N ARG A 363 -8.89 30.61 9.32
CA ARG A 363 -8.46 31.26 10.59
C ARG A 363 -8.95 32.70 10.67
N LYS A 364 -9.02 33.40 9.54
CA LYS A 364 -9.49 34.79 9.42
C LYS A 364 -10.99 34.91 9.11
N ARG A 365 -11.70 33.77 9.05
CA ARG A 365 -13.15 33.67 8.82
C ARG A 365 -13.62 34.28 7.49
N HIS A 366 -12.81 34.20 6.44
CA HIS A 366 -13.16 34.67 5.09
C HIS A 366 -14.07 33.66 4.37
N TRP A 367 -15.37 33.75 4.63
CA TRP A 367 -16.40 32.89 4.06
C TRP A 367 -17.41 33.71 3.25
N GLY A 368 -17.78 33.23 2.05
CA GLY A 368 -18.84 33.81 1.22
C GLY A 368 -18.61 35.29 0.87
N ASN A 369 -19.37 36.18 1.52
CA ASN A 369 -19.30 37.63 1.31
C ASN A 369 -18.10 38.29 2.00
N ASN A 370 -17.50 37.66 3.00
CA ASN A 370 -16.28 38.15 3.65
C ASN A 370 -15.06 37.70 2.83
N ARG A 371 -14.51 38.60 2.00
CA ARG A 371 -13.46 38.30 1.02
C ARG A 371 -12.16 39.05 1.32
N VAL A 372 -11.04 38.52 0.82
CA VAL A 372 -9.72 39.11 0.93
C VAL A 372 -9.03 39.16 -0.45
N PRO A 373 -8.36 40.25 -0.83
CA PRO A 373 -7.55 40.31 -2.05
C PRO A 373 -6.43 39.26 -2.06
N ALA A 374 -6.24 38.58 -3.20
CA ALA A 374 -5.22 37.53 -3.36
C ALA A 374 -3.79 38.01 -3.03
N ASN A 375 -3.44 39.25 -3.38
CA ASN A 375 -2.14 39.86 -3.08
C ASN A 375 -1.89 40.05 -1.58
N ILE A 376 -2.93 40.38 -0.80
CA ILE A 376 -2.84 40.52 0.66
C ILE A 376 -2.65 39.14 1.30
N LEU A 377 -3.40 38.14 0.82
CA LEU A 377 -3.27 36.75 1.29
C LEU A 377 -1.85 36.21 1.00
N LYS A 378 -1.35 36.45 -0.22
CA LYS A 378 0.01 36.07 -0.64
C LYS A 378 1.08 36.73 0.23
N ASN A 379 1.04 38.05 0.39
CA ASN A 379 2.13 38.80 1.02
C ASN A 379 2.15 38.69 2.55
N HIS A 380 0.99 38.62 3.21
CA HIS A 380 0.90 38.67 4.69
C HIS A 380 0.62 37.33 5.35
N HIS A 381 0.13 36.34 4.60
CA HIS A 381 -0.33 35.07 5.15
C HIS A 381 0.30 33.85 4.48
N CYS A 382 0.86 34.01 3.27
CA CYS A 382 1.54 32.96 2.51
C CYS A 382 2.91 33.44 1.95
N GLY A 383 3.58 34.39 2.62
CA GLY A 383 4.69 35.17 2.04
C GLY A 383 5.94 34.39 1.59
N ASN A 384 6.14 33.16 2.09
CA ASN A 384 7.26 32.28 1.73
C ASN A 384 6.87 31.18 0.72
N MET A 385 5.69 31.30 0.10
CA MET A 385 5.09 30.24 -0.70
C MET A 385 5.39 30.39 -2.19
N MET A 386 6.33 29.59 -2.70
CA MET A 386 6.73 29.59 -4.12
C MET A 386 5.61 29.11 -5.08
N THR A 387 4.66 28.30 -4.58
CA THR A 387 3.60 27.65 -5.36
C THR A 387 2.22 28.31 -5.24
N PHE A 388 2.12 29.52 -4.67
CA PHE A 388 0.83 30.17 -4.35
C PHE A 388 -0.17 30.19 -5.52
N GLU A 389 0.28 30.54 -6.72
CA GLU A 389 -0.60 30.67 -7.90
C GLU A 389 -1.12 29.31 -8.39
N SER A 390 -0.27 28.27 -8.42
CA SER A 390 -0.69 26.93 -8.84
C SER A 390 -1.65 26.30 -7.83
N SER A 391 -1.36 26.46 -6.54
CA SER A 391 -2.20 25.97 -5.45
C SER A 391 -3.57 26.66 -5.40
N LEU A 392 -3.62 27.97 -5.62
CA LEU A 392 -4.87 28.73 -5.68
C LEU A 392 -5.75 28.27 -6.85
N ARG A 393 -5.15 27.97 -8.00
CA ARG A 393 -5.87 27.47 -9.18
C ARG A 393 -6.55 26.13 -8.89
N VAL A 394 -5.84 25.20 -8.25
CA VAL A 394 -6.40 23.89 -7.84
C VAL A 394 -7.61 24.06 -6.91
N LEU A 395 -7.55 24.99 -5.96
CA LEU A 395 -8.68 25.28 -5.06
C LEU A 395 -9.90 25.87 -5.77
N GLN A 396 -9.68 26.67 -6.81
CA GLN A 396 -10.74 27.26 -7.64
C GLN A 396 -11.37 26.21 -8.56
N GLU A 397 -10.56 25.34 -9.18
CA GLU A 397 -11.04 24.21 -10.00
C GLU A 397 -11.90 23.24 -9.19
N LYS A 398 -11.59 23.07 -7.90
CA LYS A 398 -12.39 22.26 -6.97
C LYS A 398 -13.54 23.02 -6.31
N GLU A 399 -13.72 24.29 -6.65
CA GLU A 399 -14.73 25.18 -6.07
C GLU A 399 -14.63 25.35 -4.54
N LEU A 400 -13.47 25.06 -3.93
CA LEU A 400 -13.24 25.23 -2.50
C LEU A 400 -13.03 26.72 -2.16
N VAL A 401 -12.42 27.47 -3.08
CA VAL A 401 -12.23 28.93 -3.01
C VAL A 401 -12.94 29.60 -4.17
N THR A 402 -13.66 30.69 -3.90
CA THR A 402 -14.32 31.51 -4.93
C THR A 402 -13.60 32.84 -5.10
N SER A 403 -13.40 33.28 -6.34
CA SER A 403 -12.91 34.61 -6.69
C SER A 403 -14.03 35.52 -7.20
N LYS A 404 -13.90 36.83 -6.96
CA LYS A 404 -14.81 37.85 -7.52
C LYS A 404 -14.00 39.07 -7.95
N SER A 405 -14.28 39.58 -9.15
CA SER A 405 -13.70 40.82 -9.69
C SER A 405 -14.44 42.05 -9.15
N PRO A 406 -13.77 43.21 -8.97
CA PRO A 406 -12.36 43.51 -9.28
C PRO A 406 -11.39 43.10 -8.16
N ASN A 407 -10.12 42.85 -8.50
CA ASN A 407 -8.99 42.54 -7.60
C ASN A 407 -8.90 41.11 -7.01
N ASP A 408 -9.42 40.10 -7.71
CA ASP A 408 -9.33 38.68 -7.29
C ASP A 408 -9.62 38.47 -5.80
N GLN A 409 -10.79 38.95 -5.37
CA GLN A 409 -11.21 38.84 -3.98
C GLN A 409 -11.62 37.40 -3.66
N LEU A 410 -10.84 36.73 -2.80
CA LEU A 410 -10.96 35.33 -2.43
C LEU A 410 -11.82 35.13 -1.18
N SER A 411 -12.64 34.09 -1.17
CA SER A 411 -13.28 33.57 0.04
C SER A 411 -13.54 32.07 -0.07
N LEU A 412 -13.66 31.40 1.08
CA LEU A 412 -14.08 30.01 1.17
C LEU A 412 -15.54 29.85 0.70
N ASN A 413 -15.79 28.78 -0.05
CA ASN A 413 -17.12 28.46 -0.55
C ASN A 413 -18.00 27.90 0.58
N ILE A 414 -18.99 28.68 1.02
CA ILE A 414 -19.92 28.29 2.09
C ILE A 414 -20.66 26.97 1.77
N LYS A 415 -20.95 26.69 0.49
CA LYS A 415 -21.66 25.48 0.08
C LYS A 415 -20.83 24.20 0.28
N LYS A 416 -19.50 24.33 0.35
CA LYS A 416 -18.56 23.24 0.56
C LYS A 416 -17.94 23.24 1.96
N LYS A 417 -18.59 23.88 2.94
CA LYS A 417 -18.03 24.03 4.29
C LYS A 417 -17.59 22.71 4.93
N ALA A 418 -18.44 21.68 4.91
CA ALA A 418 -18.12 20.37 5.49
C ALA A 418 -17.00 19.63 4.75
N GLU A 419 -16.82 19.90 3.45
CA GLU A 419 -15.72 19.36 2.63
C GLU A 419 -14.42 20.13 2.89
N ILE A 420 -14.48 21.46 2.98
CA ILE A 420 -13.35 22.34 3.32
C ILE A 420 -12.80 22.03 4.72
N GLU A 421 -13.67 21.77 5.70
CA GLU A 421 -13.31 21.38 7.07
C GLU A 421 -12.65 19.99 7.15
N GLN A 422 -12.72 19.16 6.11
CA GLN A 422 -11.96 17.91 6.02
C GLN A 422 -10.51 18.12 5.56
N TYR A 423 -10.22 19.24 4.89
CA TYR A 423 -8.88 19.60 4.40
C TYR A 423 -8.08 20.47 5.38
N ILE A 424 -8.73 21.08 6.37
CA ILE A 424 -8.12 21.98 7.37
C ILE A 424 -7.84 21.16 8.61
#